data_AF-A0A4U7BKR5-F1
#
_entry.id   AF-A0A4U7BKR5-F1
#
_cell.length_a   1.000
_cell.length_b   1.000
_cell.length_c   1.000
_cell.angle_alpha   90.00
_cell.angle_beta   90.00
_cell.angle_gamma   90.00
#
_symmetry.space_group_name_H-M   'P 1'
#
loop_
_entity.id
_entity.type
_entity.pdbx_description
1 polymer ?
#
loop_
_entity_poly.entity_id
_entity_poly.type
_entity_poly.pdbx_seq_one_letter_code
_entity_poly.pdbx_strand_id
1 'polypeptide(L)'
;MKTRLLFFLSISFLFLACSTRNDELYNLSALQWHEQIIKDIQDNDLEKADEHYTSMASEHSADALLEPIQLILAQMHIEEEEYKLADFYLEENAKKFGNSQNLDFIRYLQIKAKFEAFAQPNREQALLLEGRDQIATFSKTYPQTEYAPLVQTMLTKFNLAIFALDENIASLYKRTDREQSYEIYQQRLQESEFNDVPMIKAKVAWYRRIFE
;
A
#
# COMPACT_ATOMS: atom_id res chain seq x y z
N MET A 1 7.28 5.84 -62.14
CA MET A 1 8.27 6.51 -61.29
C MET A 1 7.73 6.90 -59.91
N LYS A 2 6.52 7.47 -59.78
CA LYS A 2 5.95 7.94 -58.49
C LYS A 2 5.73 6.82 -57.44
N THR A 3 5.32 5.62 -57.84
CA THR A 3 5.12 4.46 -56.94
C THR A 3 6.42 3.87 -56.40
N ARG A 4 7.52 3.94 -57.15
CA ARG A 4 8.86 3.50 -56.67
C ARG A 4 9.45 4.52 -55.69
N LEU A 5 9.14 5.82 -55.87
CA LEU A 5 9.56 6.88 -54.96
C LEU A 5 8.87 6.78 -53.60
N LEU A 6 7.56 6.47 -53.58
CA LEU A 6 6.78 6.22 -52.35
C LEU A 6 7.30 5.00 -51.58
N PHE A 7 7.72 3.94 -52.27
CA PHE A 7 8.27 2.74 -51.63
C PHE A 7 9.67 2.97 -51.02
N PHE A 8 10.50 3.81 -51.66
CA PHE A 8 11.80 4.22 -51.09
C PHE A 8 11.63 5.18 -49.89
N LEU A 9 10.59 6.02 -49.92
CA LEU A 9 10.25 6.90 -48.79
C LEU A 9 9.75 6.08 -47.58
N SER A 10 8.91 5.05 -47.80
CA SER A 10 8.43 4.20 -46.70
C SER A 10 9.53 3.32 -46.10
N ILE A 11 10.49 2.86 -46.90
CA ILE A 11 11.65 2.10 -46.41
C ILE A 11 12.60 2.98 -45.58
N SER A 12 12.72 4.27 -45.90
CA SER A 12 13.55 5.19 -45.12
C SER A 12 12.99 5.45 -43.71
N PHE A 13 11.67 5.37 -43.52
CA PHE A 13 11.05 5.47 -42.19
C PHE A 13 11.29 4.24 -41.30
N LEU A 14 11.60 3.06 -41.87
CA LEU A 14 11.90 1.86 -41.10
C LEU A 14 13.29 1.92 -40.42
N PHE A 15 14.20 2.78 -40.91
CA PHE A 15 15.54 2.96 -40.33
C PHE A 15 15.63 4.14 -39.35
N LEU A 16 14.56 4.93 -39.19
CA LEU A 16 14.45 5.97 -38.15
C LEU A 16 13.91 5.43 -36.81
N ALA A 17 13.54 4.15 -36.77
CA ALA A 17 13.38 3.42 -35.51
C ALA A 17 14.78 3.13 -34.93
N CYS A 18 15.45 4.18 -34.46
CA CYS A 18 16.52 4.02 -33.49
C CYS A 18 15.90 3.38 -32.25
N SER A 19 16.06 2.07 -32.11
CA SER A 19 16.14 1.46 -30.80
C SER A 19 17.20 2.26 -30.04
N THR A 20 16.76 3.06 -29.06
CA THR A 20 17.67 3.50 -28.02
C THR A 20 18.20 2.23 -27.41
N ARG A 21 19.50 1.98 -27.60
CA ARG A 21 20.21 0.99 -26.82
C ARG A 21 20.06 1.49 -25.39
N ASN A 22 19.25 0.84 -24.57
CA ASN A 22 19.34 1.04 -23.14
C ASN A 22 20.77 0.65 -22.81
N ASP A 23 21.59 1.63 -22.45
CA ASP A 23 22.88 1.36 -21.81
C ASP A 23 22.50 0.80 -20.43
N GLU A 24 22.17 -0.49 -20.40
CA GLU A 24 21.88 -1.21 -19.17
C GLU A 24 23.09 -1.06 -18.25
N LEU A 25 22.86 -0.48 -17.09
CA LEU A 25 23.88 -0.27 -16.07
C LEU A 25 24.23 -1.63 -15.47
N TYR A 26 25.51 -1.94 -15.39
CA TYR A 26 26.00 -3.22 -14.84
C TYR A 26 27.32 -3.03 -14.10
N ASN A 27 27.58 -3.90 -13.12
CA ASN A 27 28.83 -3.94 -12.35
C ASN A 27 29.15 -2.61 -11.65
N LEU A 28 28.12 -1.90 -11.20
CA LEU A 28 28.31 -0.72 -10.36
C LEU A 28 28.65 -1.16 -8.94
N SER A 29 29.34 -0.32 -8.17
CA SER A 29 29.46 -0.54 -6.73
C SER A 29 28.10 -0.39 -6.04
N ALA A 30 27.91 -1.00 -4.87
CA ALA A 30 26.70 -0.84 -4.08
C ALA A 30 26.31 0.64 -3.83
N LEU A 31 27.30 1.51 -3.62
CA LEU A 31 27.07 2.94 -3.44
C LEU A 31 26.56 3.62 -4.74
N GLN A 32 27.12 3.28 -5.88
CA GLN A 32 26.68 3.81 -7.17
C GLN A 32 25.26 3.34 -7.53
N TRP A 33 24.94 2.07 -7.21
CA TRP A 33 23.58 1.57 -7.33
C TRP A 33 22.61 2.34 -6.45
N HIS A 34 22.97 2.56 -5.18
CA HIS A 34 22.19 3.39 -4.27
C HIS A 34 21.97 4.80 -4.83
N GLU A 35 23.02 5.47 -5.32
CA GLU A 35 22.91 6.80 -5.94
C GLU A 35 21.94 6.82 -7.12
N GLN A 36 21.98 5.78 -7.96
CA GLN A 36 21.07 5.65 -9.09
C GLN A 36 19.62 5.46 -8.65
N ILE A 37 19.37 4.55 -7.70
CA ILE A 37 18.02 4.30 -7.15
C ILE A 37 17.43 5.57 -6.54
N ILE A 38 18.21 6.30 -5.75
CA ILE A 38 17.75 7.57 -5.15
C ILE A 38 17.45 8.61 -6.22
N LYS A 39 18.23 8.66 -7.30
CA LYS A 39 17.96 9.56 -8.42
C LYS A 39 16.65 9.19 -9.13
N ASP A 40 16.40 7.90 -9.38
CA ASP A 40 15.16 7.46 -10.03
C ASP A 40 13.93 7.77 -9.16
N ILE A 41 14.04 7.60 -7.83
CA ILE A 41 13.01 8.05 -6.88
C ILE A 41 12.77 9.56 -6.97
N GLN A 42 13.83 10.36 -7.03
CA GLN A 42 13.72 11.83 -7.16
C GLN A 42 13.08 12.26 -8.48
N ASP A 43 13.28 11.47 -9.54
CA ASP A 43 12.68 11.66 -10.85
C ASP A 43 11.24 11.09 -10.94
N ASN A 44 10.71 10.56 -9.82
CA ASN A 44 9.42 9.88 -9.71
C ASN A 44 9.27 8.66 -10.64
N ASP A 45 10.39 7.97 -10.90
CA ASP A 45 10.48 6.78 -11.75
C ASP A 45 10.70 5.55 -10.87
N LEU A 46 9.65 5.14 -10.15
CA LEU A 46 9.71 4.00 -9.22
C LEU A 46 9.97 2.67 -9.94
N GLU A 47 9.50 2.52 -11.18
CA GLU A 47 9.77 1.33 -12.00
C GLU A 47 11.29 1.17 -12.22
N LYS A 48 12.00 2.24 -12.61
CA LYS A 48 13.47 2.18 -12.70
C LYS A 48 14.14 1.98 -11.35
N ALA A 49 13.63 2.60 -10.29
CA ALA A 49 14.16 2.42 -8.95
C ALA A 49 14.10 0.94 -8.52
N ASP A 50 13.00 0.25 -8.83
CA ASP A 50 12.80 -1.18 -8.58
C ASP A 50 13.73 -2.06 -9.43
N GLU A 51 13.89 -1.72 -10.72
CA GLU A 51 14.81 -2.42 -11.63
C GLU A 51 16.27 -2.32 -11.15
N HIS A 52 16.71 -1.12 -10.76
CA HIS A 52 18.05 -0.90 -10.24
C HIS A 52 18.25 -1.51 -8.85
N TYR A 53 17.23 -1.53 -7.99
CA TYR A 53 17.29 -2.28 -6.74
C TYR A 53 17.45 -3.78 -6.99
N THR A 54 16.71 -4.34 -7.94
CA THR A 54 16.82 -5.75 -8.32
C THR A 54 18.22 -6.08 -8.82
N SER A 55 18.78 -5.22 -9.67
CA SER A 55 20.16 -5.33 -10.16
C SER A 55 21.16 -5.30 -9.00
N MET A 56 21.06 -4.31 -8.11
CA MET A 56 21.90 -4.18 -6.92
C MET A 56 21.80 -5.39 -6.00
N ALA A 57 20.60 -5.88 -5.72
CA ALA A 57 20.38 -7.04 -4.84
C ALA A 57 20.95 -8.33 -5.44
N SER A 58 21.03 -8.43 -6.77
CA SER A 58 21.67 -9.55 -7.45
C SER A 58 23.21 -9.47 -7.42
N GLU A 59 23.78 -8.29 -7.64
CA GLU A 59 25.23 -8.08 -7.69
C GLU A 59 25.86 -8.02 -6.29
N HIS A 60 25.16 -7.42 -5.32
CA HIS A 60 25.64 -7.10 -3.98
C HIS A 60 24.71 -7.64 -2.88
N SER A 61 24.30 -8.91 -3.01
CA SER A 61 23.25 -9.53 -2.18
C SER A 61 23.42 -9.45 -0.66
N ALA A 62 24.64 -9.23 -0.15
CA ALA A 62 24.96 -9.13 1.27
C ALA A 62 25.28 -7.69 1.74
N ASP A 63 25.14 -6.69 0.87
CA ASP A 63 25.44 -5.31 1.21
C ASP A 63 24.41 -4.73 2.17
N ALA A 64 24.89 -3.93 3.13
CA ALA A 64 24.06 -3.33 4.18
C ALA A 64 23.13 -2.24 3.66
N LEU A 65 23.39 -1.66 2.50
CA LEU A 65 22.54 -0.64 1.87
C LEU A 65 21.21 -1.21 1.35
N LEU A 66 21.10 -2.53 1.17
CA LEU A 66 19.86 -3.15 0.72
C LEU A 66 18.70 -2.95 1.71
N GLU A 67 18.97 -3.01 3.02
CA GLU A 67 17.94 -2.81 4.05
C GLU A 67 17.29 -1.42 3.97
N PRO A 68 18.04 -0.29 4.08
CA PRO A 68 17.44 1.02 4.00
C PRO A 68 16.81 1.32 2.64
N ILE A 69 17.36 0.81 1.53
CA ILE A 69 16.75 1.02 0.21
C ILE A 69 15.37 0.37 0.11
N GLN A 70 15.20 -0.87 0.58
CA GLN A 70 13.87 -1.51 0.59
C GLN A 70 12.86 -0.73 1.44
N LEU A 71 13.29 -0.17 2.57
CA LEU A 71 12.42 0.64 3.42
C LEU A 71 12.03 1.97 2.76
N ILE A 72 12.93 2.57 1.96
CA ILE A 72 12.65 3.76 1.16
C ILE A 72 11.65 3.41 0.04
N LEU A 73 11.93 2.36 -0.75
CA LEU A 73 11.03 1.93 -1.83
C LEU A 73 9.64 1.61 -1.29
N ALA A 74 9.55 0.87 -0.17
CA ALA A 74 8.27 0.61 0.48
C ALA A 74 7.50 1.90 0.81
N GLN A 75 8.17 2.93 1.34
CA GLN A 75 7.54 4.21 1.63
C GLN A 75 7.11 4.95 0.36
N MET A 76 7.93 4.94 -0.69
CA MET A 76 7.57 5.57 -1.96
C MET A 76 6.34 4.91 -2.60
N HIS A 77 6.26 3.57 -2.57
CA HIS A 77 5.06 2.87 -3.04
C HIS A 77 3.84 3.13 -2.17
N ILE A 78 4.00 3.40 -0.87
CA ILE A 78 2.88 3.84 -0.03
C ILE A 78 2.39 5.22 -0.50
N GLU A 79 3.30 6.15 -0.78
CA GLU A 79 2.98 7.50 -1.25
C GLU A 79 2.26 7.50 -2.62
N GLU A 80 2.65 6.59 -3.52
CA GLU A 80 2.00 6.38 -4.82
C GLU A 80 0.77 5.46 -4.77
N GLU A 81 0.29 5.11 -3.57
CA GLU A 81 -0.88 4.23 -3.35
C GLU A 81 -0.71 2.80 -3.91
N GLU A 82 0.52 2.34 -4.13
CA GLU A 82 0.92 1.02 -4.62
C GLU A 82 1.14 0.02 -3.46
N TYR A 83 0.13 -0.09 -2.59
CA TYR A 83 0.24 -0.80 -1.30
C TYR A 83 0.66 -2.26 -1.36
N LYS A 84 0.38 -2.96 -2.47
CA LYS A 84 0.84 -4.34 -2.66
C LYS A 84 2.36 -4.42 -2.82
N LEU A 85 2.94 -3.46 -3.53
CA LEU A 85 4.37 -3.40 -3.76
C LEU A 85 5.09 -2.92 -2.50
N ALA A 86 4.49 -1.97 -1.78
CA ALA A 86 4.95 -1.60 -0.43
C ALA A 86 4.98 -2.81 0.53
N ASP A 87 3.90 -3.59 0.60
CA ASP A 87 3.82 -4.78 1.46
C ASP A 87 4.85 -5.85 1.04
N PHE A 88 5.06 -6.02 -0.26
CA PHE A 88 6.12 -6.89 -0.78
C PHE A 88 7.49 -6.49 -0.26
N TYR A 89 7.88 -5.22 -0.40
CA TYR A 89 9.18 -4.73 0.07
C TYR A 89 9.34 -4.86 1.58
N LEU A 90 8.30 -4.56 2.36
CA LEU A 90 8.33 -4.68 3.81
C LEU A 90 8.44 -6.15 4.27
N GLU A 91 7.74 -7.08 3.61
CA GLU A 91 7.87 -8.50 3.93
C GLU A 91 9.26 -9.04 3.59
N GLU A 92 9.81 -8.70 2.43
CA GLU A 92 11.16 -9.12 2.06
C GLU A 92 12.21 -8.51 3.00
N ASN A 93 12.03 -7.25 3.40
CA ASN A 93 12.90 -6.60 4.38
C ASN A 93 12.83 -7.30 5.75
N ALA A 94 11.62 -7.58 6.26
CA ALA A 94 11.42 -8.32 7.51
C ALA A 94 12.05 -9.72 7.48
N LYS A 95 11.94 -10.44 6.36
CA LYS A 95 12.54 -11.78 6.21
C LYS A 95 14.05 -11.73 6.18
N LYS A 96 14.65 -10.74 5.50
CA LYS A 96 16.08 -10.70 5.25
C LYS A 96 16.87 -9.98 6.35
N PHE A 97 16.34 -8.88 6.88
CA PHE A 97 17.02 -7.97 7.80
C PHE A 97 16.33 -7.87 9.16
N GLY A 98 15.15 -8.45 9.31
CA GLY A 98 14.39 -8.43 10.55
C GLY A 98 15.11 -9.11 11.71
N ASN A 99 15.18 -8.42 12.83
CA ASN A 99 15.67 -8.88 14.11
C ASN A 99 14.83 -8.27 15.25
N SER A 100 15.16 -8.60 16.50
CA SER A 100 14.40 -8.16 17.66
C SER A 100 14.33 -6.64 17.87
N GLN A 101 15.22 -5.87 17.22
CA GLN A 101 15.33 -4.42 17.39
C GLN A 101 14.55 -3.62 16.33
N ASN A 102 14.25 -4.21 15.17
CA ASN A 102 13.62 -3.50 14.04
C ASN A 102 12.32 -4.14 13.54
N LEU A 103 12.01 -5.39 13.90
CA LEU A 103 10.83 -6.07 13.36
C LEU A 103 9.53 -5.36 13.72
N ASP A 104 9.43 -4.77 14.90
CA ASP A 104 8.25 -4.00 15.30
C ASP A 104 8.07 -2.75 14.43
N PHE A 105 9.14 -2.05 14.09
CA PHE A 105 9.10 -0.95 13.13
C PHE A 105 8.61 -1.40 11.75
N ILE A 106 9.16 -2.49 11.21
CA ILE A 106 8.77 -3.00 9.88
C ILE A 106 7.29 -3.42 9.87
N ARG A 107 6.83 -4.13 10.92
CA ARG A 107 5.42 -4.52 11.05
C ARG A 107 4.50 -3.31 11.26
N TYR A 108 4.96 -2.28 11.95
CA TYR A 108 4.25 -1.00 12.05
C TYR A 108 4.08 -0.35 10.67
N LEU A 109 5.13 -0.29 9.85
CA LEU A 109 5.03 0.26 8.49
C LEU A 109 4.02 -0.51 7.62
N GLN A 110 3.92 -1.83 7.76
CA GLN A 110 2.90 -2.61 7.03
C GLN A 110 1.48 -2.26 7.47
N ILE A 111 1.26 -2.08 8.77
CA ILE A 111 -0.02 -1.62 9.31
C ILE A 111 -0.34 -0.22 8.75
N LYS A 112 0.65 0.69 8.76
CA LYS A 112 0.51 2.04 8.20
C LYS A 112 0.15 1.99 6.71
N ALA A 113 0.84 1.18 5.91
CA ALA A 113 0.57 1.01 4.48
C ALA A 113 -0.88 0.58 4.23
N LYS A 114 -1.34 -0.47 4.93
CA LYS A 114 -2.73 -0.95 4.83
C LYS A 114 -3.75 0.08 5.33
N PHE A 115 -3.41 0.83 6.37
CA PHE A 115 -4.25 1.90 6.89
C PHE A 115 -4.39 3.05 5.90
N GLU A 116 -3.32 3.42 5.20
CA GLU A 116 -3.33 4.47 4.18
C GLU A 116 -4.02 4.02 2.88
N ALA A 117 -3.97 2.72 2.57
CA ALA A 117 -4.76 2.11 1.49
C ALA A 117 -6.26 2.29 1.62
N PHE A 118 -6.72 2.60 2.82
CA PHE A 118 -8.12 2.74 3.12
C PHE A 118 -8.67 4.11 2.68
N ALA A 119 -8.87 4.27 1.37
CA ALA A 119 -9.47 5.48 0.81
C ALA A 119 -11.00 5.54 0.98
N GLN A 120 -11.68 4.39 1.07
CA GLN A 120 -13.15 4.32 1.00
C GLN A 120 -13.76 3.32 2.01
N PRO A 121 -14.30 3.82 3.14
CA PRO A 121 -14.70 2.94 4.22
C PRO A 121 -15.81 1.92 3.97
N ASN A 122 -16.73 2.28 3.08
CA ASN A 122 -17.89 1.45 2.79
C ASN A 122 -17.63 0.35 1.74
N ARG A 123 -16.44 0.29 1.14
CA ARG A 123 -16.15 -0.64 0.02
C ARG A 123 -15.15 -1.73 0.34
N GLU A 124 -14.32 -1.53 1.35
CA GLU A 124 -13.20 -2.42 1.66
C GLU A 124 -13.32 -3.06 3.04
N GLN A 125 -14.46 -3.75 3.26
CA GLN A 125 -14.74 -4.43 4.53
C GLN A 125 -13.67 -5.46 4.91
N ALA A 126 -13.13 -6.20 3.93
CA ALA A 126 -12.07 -7.18 4.18
C ALA A 126 -10.81 -6.50 4.75
N LEU A 127 -10.37 -5.41 4.11
CA LEU A 127 -9.18 -4.66 4.53
C LEU A 127 -9.34 -4.09 5.95
N LEU A 128 -10.54 -3.61 6.30
CA LEU A 128 -10.86 -3.15 7.67
C LEU A 128 -10.67 -4.25 8.71
N LEU A 129 -11.28 -5.41 8.46
CA LEU A 129 -11.28 -6.52 9.41
C LEU A 129 -9.87 -7.12 9.54
N GLU A 130 -9.18 -7.30 8.42
CA GLU A 130 -7.78 -7.75 8.39
C GLU A 130 -6.85 -6.76 9.11
N GLY A 131 -7.01 -5.45 8.85
CA GLY A 131 -6.23 -4.40 9.49
C GLY A 131 -6.42 -4.39 11.02
N ARG A 132 -7.67 -4.51 11.49
CA ARG A 132 -7.99 -4.65 12.92
C ARG A 132 -7.29 -5.88 13.52
N ASP A 133 -7.39 -7.03 12.88
CA ASP A 133 -6.82 -8.29 13.38
C ASP A 133 -5.28 -8.30 13.36
N GLN A 134 -4.68 -7.65 12.36
CA GLN A 134 -3.24 -7.44 12.28
C GLN A 134 -2.75 -6.54 13.41
N ILE A 135 -3.45 -5.45 13.70
CA ILE A 135 -3.12 -4.57 14.83
C ILE A 135 -3.26 -5.30 16.17
N ALA A 136 -4.31 -6.10 16.34
CA ALA A 136 -4.50 -6.91 17.55
C ALA A 136 -3.35 -7.92 17.74
N THR A 137 -2.86 -8.51 16.65
CA THR A 137 -1.70 -9.41 16.66
C THR A 137 -0.42 -8.64 16.99
N PHE A 138 -0.18 -7.50 16.34
CA PHE A 138 0.97 -6.64 16.59
C PHE A 138 1.05 -6.22 18.06
N SER A 139 -0.06 -5.78 18.64
CA SER A 139 -0.13 -5.31 20.04
C SER A 139 0.18 -6.42 21.05
N LYS A 140 -0.16 -7.67 20.71
CA LYS A 140 0.19 -8.85 21.53
C LYS A 140 1.65 -9.25 21.37
N THR A 141 2.19 -9.18 20.15
CA THR A 141 3.56 -9.56 19.84
C THR A 141 4.58 -8.54 20.37
N TYR A 142 4.25 -7.25 20.31
CA TYR A 142 5.15 -6.15 20.67
C TYR A 142 4.53 -5.24 21.74
N PRO A 143 4.29 -5.73 22.97
CA PRO A 143 3.56 -4.99 24.00
C PRO A 143 4.30 -3.74 24.54
N GLN A 144 5.60 -3.60 24.25
CA GLN A 144 6.46 -2.50 24.73
C GLN A 144 7.03 -1.66 23.57
N THR A 145 6.47 -1.79 22.37
CA THR A 145 6.93 -1.02 21.20
C THR A 145 6.61 0.47 21.33
N GLU A 146 7.49 1.32 20.83
CA GLU A 146 7.28 2.77 20.76
C GLU A 146 6.14 3.16 19.80
N TYR A 147 5.80 2.30 18.84
CA TYR A 147 4.75 2.54 17.84
C TYR A 147 3.33 2.28 18.38
N ALA A 148 3.19 1.81 19.62
CA ALA A 148 1.90 1.44 20.20
C ALA A 148 0.85 2.58 20.14
N PRO A 149 1.15 3.86 20.44
CA PRO A 149 0.18 4.94 20.33
C PRO A 149 -0.33 5.17 18.90
N LEU A 150 0.56 5.02 17.90
CA LEU A 150 0.23 5.19 16.49
C LEU A 150 -0.70 4.07 16.01
N VAL A 151 -0.33 2.83 16.35
CA VAL A 151 -1.10 1.64 16.00
C VAL A 151 -2.46 1.62 16.70
N GLN A 152 -2.53 2.01 17.97
CA GLN A 152 -3.80 2.12 18.70
C GLN A 152 -4.70 3.20 18.10
N THR A 153 -4.13 4.32 17.64
CA THR A 153 -4.91 5.35 16.93
C THR A 153 -5.51 4.81 15.64
N MET A 154 -4.74 4.04 14.86
CA MET A 154 -5.24 3.36 13.66
C MET A 154 -6.34 2.34 14.00
N LEU A 155 -6.18 1.57 15.07
CA LEU A 155 -7.20 0.61 15.53
C LEU A 155 -8.51 1.32 15.89
N THR A 156 -8.46 2.41 16.66
CA THR A 156 -9.65 3.19 16.99
C THR A 156 -10.35 3.69 15.74
N LYS A 157 -9.60 4.19 14.74
CA LYS A 157 -10.18 4.63 13.47
C LYS A 157 -10.81 3.48 12.68
N PHE A 158 -10.20 2.30 12.65
CA PHE A 158 -10.79 1.12 12.03
C PHE A 158 -12.06 0.68 12.75
N ASN A 159 -12.08 0.64 14.09
CA ASN A 159 -13.27 0.24 14.83
C ASN A 159 -14.42 1.24 14.62
N LEU A 160 -14.13 2.55 14.56
CA LEU A 160 -15.12 3.57 14.20
C LEU A 160 -15.68 3.36 12.78
N ALA A 161 -14.82 3.01 11.82
CA ALA A 161 -15.24 2.71 10.45
C ALA A 161 -16.10 1.44 10.39
N ILE A 162 -15.74 0.38 11.13
CA ILE A 162 -16.53 -0.85 11.24
C ILE A 162 -17.89 -0.55 11.87
N PHE A 163 -17.95 0.25 12.93
CA PHE A 163 -19.22 0.66 13.54
C PHE A 163 -20.13 1.39 12.53
N ALA A 164 -19.57 2.37 11.80
CA ALA A 164 -20.32 3.10 10.77
C ALA A 164 -20.79 2.18 9.63
N LEU A 165 -19.98 1.19 9.25
CA LEU A 165 -20.35 0.18 8.27
C LEU A 165 -21.50 -0.70 8.77
N ASP A 166 -21.44 -1.15 10.02
CA ASP A 166 -22.50 -1.95 10.64
C ASP A 166 -23.82 -1.15 10.75
N GLU A 167 -23.78 0.16 11.03
CA GLU A 167 -24.95 1.05 10.96
C GLU A 167 -25.58 1.03 9.55
N ASN A 168 -24.75 1.18 8.52
CA ASN A 168 -25.21 1.20 7.13
C ASN A 168 -25.81 -0.14 6.72
N ILE A 169 -25.19 -1.26 7.11
CA ILE A 169 -25.68 -2.61 6.83
C ILE A 169 -27.02 -2.86 7.54
N ALA A 170 -27.13 -2.49 8.83
CA ALA A 170 -28.40 -2.60 9.56
C ALA A 170 -29.50 -1.79 8.86
N SER A 171 -29.22 -0.53 8.48
CA SER A 171 -30.18 0.30 7.76
C SER A 171 -30.60 -0.30 6.41
N LEU A 172 -29.68 -0.93 5.69
CA LEU A 172 -29.98 -1.61 4.42
C LEU A 172 -30.91 -2.80 4.64
N TYR A 173 -30.62 -3.66 5.62
CA TYR A 173 -31.48 -4.82 5.92
C TYR A 173 -32.86 -4.42 6.38
N LYS A 174 -32.98 -3.35 7.17
CA LYS A 174 -34.26 -2.79 7.57
C LYS A 174 -35.09 -2.31 6.37
N ARG A 175 -34.46 -1.66 5.39
CA ARG A 175 -35.15 -1.15 4.18
C ARG A 175 -35.51 -2.25 3.18
N THR A 176 -34.87 -3.41 3.26
CA THR A 176 -35.07 -4.55 2.35
C THR A 176 -35.86 -5.69 3.00
N ASP A 177 -36.52 -5.42 4.13
CA ASP A 177 -37.37 -6.34 4.88
C ASP A 177 -36.65 -7.64 5.29
N ARG A 178 -35.37 -7.54 5.68
CA ARG A 178 -34.53 -8.65 6.15
C ARG A 178 -34.35 -8.62 7.67
N GLU A 179 -35.44 -8.87 8.39
CA GLU A 179 -35.51 -8.68 9.86
C GLU A 179 -34.41 -9.43 10.63
N GLN A 180 -34.20 -10.72 10.36
CA GLN A 180 -33.18 -11.52 11.05
C GLN A 180 -31.76 -10.95 10.88
N SER A 181 -31.44 -10.46 9.68
CA SER A 181 -30.13 -9.84 9.43
C SER A 181 -30.03 -8.47 10.08
N TYR A 182 -31.11 -7.69 10.09
CA TYR A 182 -31.17 -6.42 10.81
C TYR A 182 -30.90 -6.61 12.31
N GLU A 183 -31.55 -7.58 12.96
CA GLU A 183 -31.36 -7.88 14.38
C GLU A 183 -29.91 -8.23 14.73
N ILE A 184 -29.23 -9.03 13.89
CA ILE A 184 -27.82 -9.39 14.09
C ILE A 184 -26.92 -8.14 14.12
N TYR A 185 -27.10 -7.22 13.16
CA TYR A 185 -26.28 -6.01 13.11
C TYR A 185 -26.69 -4.98 14.18
N GLN A 186 -27.96 -4.93 14.57
CA GLN A 186 -28.40 -4.13 15.72
C GLN A 186 -27.74 -4.60 17.01
N GLN A 187 -27.67 -5.91 17.23
CA GLN A 187 -26.98 -6.47 18.40
C GLN A 187 -25.49 -6.08 18.39
N ARG A 188 -24.79 -6.18 17.25
CA ARG A 188 -23.38 -5.76 17.13
C ARG A 188 -23.18 -4.28 17.48
N LEU A 189 -24.08 -3.41 17.02
CA LEU A 189 -24.03 -1.99 17.32
C LEU A 189 -24.23 -1.74 18.83
N GLN A 190 -25.19 -2.42 19.45
CA GLN A 190 -25.46 -2.29 20.89
C GLN A 190 -24.32 -2.83 21.77
N GLU A 191 -23.64 -3.90 21.34
CA GLU A 191 -22.49 -4.48 22.04
C GLU A 191 -21.19 -3.70 21.82
N SER A 192 -21.17 -2.76 20.86
CA SER A 192 -19.99 -1.98 20.53
C SER A 192 -19.67 -0.94 21.62
N GLU A 193 -18.38 -0.73 21.87
CA GLU A 193 -17.88 0.35 22.73
C GLU A 193 -18.25 1.76 22.22
N PHE A 194 -18.69 1.87 20.96
CA PHE A 194 -19.04 3.15 20.31
C PHE A 194 -20.54 3.47 20.29
N ASN A 195 -21.42 2.59 20.80
CA ASN A 195 -22.89 2.75 20.71
C ASN A 195 -23.40 4.12 21.18
N ASP A 196 -22.79 4.66 22.25
CA ASP A 196 -23.18 5.92 22.89
C ASP A 196 -22.09 7.01 22.79
N VAL A 197 -21.09 6.80 21.93
CA VAL A 197 -19.99 7.75 21.75
C VAL A 197 -20.39 8.83 20.74
N PRO A 198 -20.24 10.13 21.06
CA PRO A 198 -20.51 11.18 20.08
C PRO A 198 -19.51 11.09 18.93
N MET A 199 -19.99 10.73 17.75
CA MET A 199 -19.18 10.53 16.55
C MET A 199 -19.54 11.54 15.46
N ILE A 200 -18.51 12.00 14.75
CA ILE A 200 -18.69 12.78 13.52
C ILE A 200 -18.76 11.79 12.36
N LYS A 201 -19.91 11.73 11.68
CA LYS A 201 -20.06 10.88 10.48
C LYS A 201 -19.14 11.36 9.36
N ALA A 202 -18.59 10.42 8.60
CA ALA A 202 -17.76 10.72 7.44
C ALA A 202 -18.53 11.57 6.41
N LYS A 203 -17.87 12.58 5.84
CA LYS A 203 -18.48 13.43 4.82
C LYS A 203 -18.46 12.70 3.47
N VAL A 204 -19.61 12.16 3.08
CA VAL A 204 -19.79 11.58 1.74
C VAL A 204 -20.16 12.68 0.75
N ALA A 205 -19.37 12.80 -0.32
CA ALA A 205 -19.65 13.74 -1.41
C ALA A 205 -21.00 13.42 -2.08
N TRP A 206 -21.75 14.45 -2.46
CA TRP A 206 -23.14 14.29 -2.93
C TRP A 206 -23.28 13.30 -4.10
N TYR A 207 -22.32 13.29 -5.02
CA TYR A 207 -22.31 12.42 -6.20
C TYR A 207 -22.00 10.95 -5.88
N ARG A 208 -21.50 10.66 -4.66
CA ARG A 208 -21.22 9.29 -4.19
C ARG A 208 -22.36 8.67 -3.39
N ARG A 209 -23.28 9.47 -2.86
CA ARG A 209 -24.39 9.03 -1.97
C ARG A 209 -25.35 8.00 -2.58
N ILE A 210 -25.34 7.80 -3.89
CA ILE A 210 -26.16 6.76 -4.54
C ILE A 210 -25.49 5.39 -4.54
N PHE A 211 -24.17 5.36 -4.28
CA PHE A 211 -23.32 4.17 -4.26
C PHE A 211 -22.84 3.80 -2.85
N GLU A 212 -23.16 4.62 -1.85
CA GLU A 212 -22.86 4.45 -0.42
C GLU A 212 -24.16 4.54 0.37
#